data_AF-A0A933RTD4-F1
#
_entry.id   AF-A0A933RTD4-F1
#
_cell.length_a   1.000
_cell.length_b   1.000
_cell.length_c   1.000
_cell.angle_alpha   90.00
_cell.angle_beta   90.00
_cell.angle_gamma   90.00
#
_symmetry.space_group_name_H-M   'P 1'
#
loop_
_entity.id
_entity.type
_entity.pdbx_description
1 polymer ?
#
loop_
_entity_poly.entity_id
_entity_poly.type
_entity_poly.pdbx_seq_one_letter_code
_entity_poly.pdbx_strand_id
1 'polypeptide(L)' 'MADDPFEQGERAARDNIPAETNPYPEGTEDYALWAAGHERVATAMEASQSEGS' A
#
# COMPACT_ATOMS: atom_id res chain seq x y z
N MET A 1 -0.32 -20.54 1.39
CA MET A 1 -1.23 -19.53 1.98
C MET A 1 -1.19 -18.37 1.02
N ALA A 2 -2.33 -17.93 0.48
CA ALA A 2 -2.35 -16.73 -0.35
C ALA A 2 -2.03 -15.55 0.59
N ASP A 3 -1.02 -14.74 0.25
CA ASP A 3 -0.68 -13.53 1.01
C ASP A 3 -1.91 -12.60 1.08
N ASP A 4 -2.14 -11.99 2.25
CA ASP A 4 -3.25 -11.06 2.47
C ASP A 4 -3.12 -9.82 1.55
N PRO A 5 -4.19 -9.36 0.90
CA PRO A 5 -4.13 -8.19 0.00
C PRO A 5 -3.57 -6.93 0.68
N PHE A 6 -3.88 -6.69 1.95
CA PHE A 6 -3.38 -5.54 2.70
C PHE A 6 -1.86 -5.64 2.91
N GLU A 7 -1.35 -6.81 3.31
CA GLU A 7 0.09 -7.03 3.49
C GLU A 7 0.87 -6.88 2.17
N GLN A 8 0.28 -7.32 1.05
CA GLN A 8 0.84 -7.10 -0.28
C GLN A 8 0.89 -5.62 -0.64
N GLY A 9 -0.15 -4.86 -0.29
CA GLY A 9 -0.21 -3.41 -0.48
C GLY A 9 0.89 -2.68 0.30
N GLU A 10 1.06 -3.03 1.57
CA GLU A 10 2.14 -2.47 2.39
C GLU A 10 3.52 -2.79 1.80
N ARG A 11 3.74 -4.03 1.34
CA ARG A 11 5.00 -4.43 0.72
C ARG A 11 5.28 -3.64 -0.56
N ALA A 12 4.28 -3.52 -1.43
CA ALA A 12 4.40 -2.73 -2.66
C ALA A 12 4.81 -1.28 -2.38
N ALA A 13 4.18 -0.63 -1.40
CA ALA A 13 4.57 0.72 -0.99
C ALA A 13 6.02 0.78 -0.47
N ARG A 14 6.45 -0.20 0.34
CA ARG A 14 7.85 -0.28 0.83
C ARG A 14 8.86 -0.45 -0.31
N ASP A 15 8.48 -1.18 -1.35
CA ASP A 15 9.29 -1.39 -2.56
C ASP A 15 9.18 -0.25 -3.59
N ASN A 16 8.50 0.87 -3.24
CA ASN A 16 8.24 2.02 -4.13
C ASN A 16 7.46 1.65 -5.40
N ILE A 17 6.65 0.60 -5.34
CA ILE A 17 5.75 0.21 -6.42
C ILE A 17 4.53 1.16 -6.38
N PRO A 18 4.12 1.75 -7.51
CA PRO A 18 2.96 2.66 -7.56
C PRO A 18 1.63 2.01 -7.17
N ALA A 19 0.71 2.78 -6.56
CA ALA A 19 -0.61 2.26 -6.19
C ALA A 19 -1.47 1.86 -7.42
N GLU A 20 -1.21 2.45 -8.59
CA GLU A 20 -1.87 2.11 -9.86
C GLU A 20 -1.56 0.69 -10.36
N THR A 21 -0.51 0.04 -9.82
CA THR A 21 -0.17 -1.35 -10.18
C THR A 21 -0.83 -2.35 -9.23
N ASN A 22 -1.91 -1.96 -8.54
CA ASN A 22 -2.72 -2.87 -7.77
C ASN A 22 -3.17 -4.05 -8.66
N PRO A 23 -2.81 -5.31 -8.31
CA PRO A 23 -3.12 -6.45 -9.17
C PRO A 23 -4.59 -6.87 -9.11
N TYR A 24 -5.35 -6.36 -8.14
CA TYR A 24 -6.75 -6.71 -7.94
C TYR A 24 -7.67 -5.85 -8.82
N PRO A 25 -8.84 -6.36 -9.25
CA PRO A 25 -9.78 -5.58 -10.03
C PRO A 25 -10.37 -4.43 -9.21
N GLU A 26 -10.43 -3.23 -9.79
CA GLU A 26 -11.06 -2.06 -9.18
C GLU A 26 -12.50 -2.36 -8.73
N GLY A 27 -12.86 -1.90 -7.53
CA GLY A 27 -14.18 -2.10 -6.93
C GLY A 27 -14.35 -3.42 -6.17
N THR A 28 -13.33 -4.28 -6.13
CA THR A 28 -13.30 -5.48 -5.27
C THR A 28 -12.82 -5.15 -3.86
N GLU A 29 -13.17 -6.01 -2.89
CA GLU A 29 -12.68 -5.90 -1.52
C GLU A 29 -11.15 -6.01 -1.47
N ASP A 30 -10.57 -6.94 -2.24
CA ASP A 30 -9.12 -7.13 -2.30
C ASP A 30 -8.40 -5.87 -2.84
N TYR A 31 -8.98 -5.19 -3.85
CA TYR A 31 -8.45 -3.91 -4.34
C TYR A 31 -8.44 -2.86 -3.23
N ALA A 32 -9.53 -2.73 -2.48
CA ALA A 32 -9.64 -1.78 -1.38
C ALA A 32 -8.65 -2.09 -0.24
N LEU A 33 -8.50 -3.38 0.12
CA LEU A 33 -7.57 -3.82 1.15
C LEU A 33 -6.12 -3.56 0.75
N TRP A 34 -5.74 -3.90 -0.47
CA TRP A 34 -4.40 -3.63 -1.00
C TRP A 34 -4.11 -2.13 -1.04
N ALA A 35 -5.05 -1.31 -1.53
CA ALA A 35 -4.88 0.14 -1.57
C ALA A 35 -4.72 0.74 -0.16
N ALA A 36 -5.48 0.26 0.82
CA ALA A 36 -5.37 0.71 2.21
C ALA A 36 -4.01 0.35 2.84
N GLY A 37 -3.48 -0.85 2.57
CA GLY A 37 -2.14 -1.24 3.02
C GLY A 37 -1.05 -0.37 2.40
N HIS A 38 -1.19 -0.07 1.11
CA HIS A 38 -0.26 0.80 0.39
C HIS A 38 -0.24 2.22 0.97
N GLU A 39 -1.41 2.84 1.13
CA GLU A 39 -1.57 4.20 1.67
C GLU A 39 -0.98 4.34 3.08
N ARG A 40 -1.17 3.33 3.94
CA ARG A 40 -0.63 3.33 5.30
C ARG A 40 0.88 3.51 5.33
N VAL A 41 1.60 2.80 4.46
CA VAL A 41 3.06 2.89 4.39
C VAL A 41 3.47 4.22 3.76
N ALA A 42 2.83 4.63 2.66
CA ALA A 42 3.13 5.92 2.02
C ALA A 42 2.98 7.09 3.02
N THR A 43 1.89 7.11 3.77
CA THR A 43 1.62 8.12 4.81
C THR A 43 2.67 8.08 5.91
N ALA A 44 3.05 6.89 6.38
CA ALA A 44 4.08 6.74 7.42
C ALA A 44 5.46 7.23 6.92
N MET A 45 5.80 6.99 5.65
CA MET A 45 7.03 7.48 5.04
C MET A 45 7.03 9.00 4.92
N GLU A 46 5.93 9.63 4.51
CA GLU A 46 5.81 11.09 4.46
C GLU A 46 5.89 11.75 5.84
N ALA A 47 5.24 11.15 6.85
CA ALA A 47 5.31 11.62 8.22
C ALA A 47 6.75 11.57 8.76
N SER A 48 7.48 10.47 8.51
CA SER A 48 8.88 10.33 8.94
C SER A 48 9.83 11.32 8.27
N GLN A 49 9.54 11.76 7.05
CA GLN A 49 10.31 12.80 6.36
C GLN A 49 10.00 14.21 6.86
N SER A 50 8.82 14.41 7.45
CA SER A 50 8.37 15.73 7.94
C SER A 50 8.92 16.06 9.33
N GLU A 51 9.41 15.09 10.10
CA GLU A 51 10.01 15.31 11.43
C GLU A 51 11.51 15.68 11.40
N GLY A 52 12.06 15.91 10.20
CA GLY A 52 13.50 16.19 9.98
C GLY A 52 13.88 17.64 9.72
N SER A 53 12.99 18.62 9.91
CA SER A 53 13.24 20.06 9.68
C SER A 53 13.39 20.87 10.97
#